data_AF-A0AAV6TSS7-F1
#
_entry.id   AF-A0AAV6TSS7-F1
#
_cell.length_a   1.000
_cell.length_b   1.000
_cell.length_c   1.000
_cell.angle_alpha   90.00
_cell.angle_beta   90.00
_cell.angle_gamma   90.00
#
_symmetry.space_group_name_H-M   'P 1'
#
loop_
_entity.id
_entity.type
_entity.pdbx_description
1 polymer ?
#
loop_
_entity_poly.entity_id
_entity_poly.type
_entity_poly.pdbx_seq_one_letter_code
_entity_poly.pdbx_strand_id
1 'polypeptide(L)'
;MDKEFKVEYEELGTEVRDFTVQLLSQCRDTTETEMLLQLPWGFNEGGPKIQFPRVQLALGYNQREFVAHSLVQQVLAAHWLGEFRSWPRLSLASKMLHCFVRFLMLPFLSLALAVMPWFRPLKKYHSPLNRFLLHLVSYLIFLLMVFLLNHLDTGKFHKVPPQTGVEAEVLEDRQHKRKVLERKFWRGDDAALVHEALFSVGIVLAFGNLAYFYQQSSRLGPFLVSMSRMVLQSAYFMGFCLIVITTFAIAPTRMYEFYDGMKRNDKDGNSRTQLSTF
;
A
#
# COMPACT_ATOMS: atom_id res chain seq x y z
N MET A 1 -31.31 11.75 -5.72
CA MET A 1 -31.19 11.66 -7.19
C MET A 1 -32.21 10.64 -7.62
N ASP A 2 -33.16 11.05 -8.45
CA ASP A 2 -34.21 10.17 -8.94
C ASP A 2 -33.55 9.11 -9.82
N LYS A 3 -33.72 7.83 -9.44
CA LYS A 3 -33.10 6.72 -10.17
C LYS A 3 -33.57 6.64 -11.62
N GLU A 4 -34.77 7.16 -11.87
CA GLU A 4 -35.45 7.13 -13.16
C GLU A 4 -34.73 7.98 -14.22
N PHE A 5 -34.25 9.17 -13.85
CA PHE A 5 -33.58 10.11 -14.76
C PHE A 5 -32.06 10.04 -14.70
N LYS A 6 -31.50 9.00 -14.07
CA LYS A 6 -30.06 8.87 -13.86
C LYS A 6 -29.28 8.94 -15.17
N VAL A 7 -29.77 8.28 -16.22
CA VAL A 7 -29.10 8.21 -17.53
C VAL A 7 -29.00 9.60 -18.15
N GLU A 8 -30.10 10.35 -18.19
CA GLU A 8 -30.16 11.69 -18.76
C GLU A 8 -29.22 12.67 -18.03
N TYR A 9 -29.14 12.58 -16.70
CA TYR A 9 -28.17 13.38 -15.93
C TYR A 9 -26.72 12.98 -16.19
N GLU A 10 -26.44 11.69 -16.40
CA GLU A 10 -25.09 11.21 -16.76
C GLU A 10 -24.69 11.66 -18.17
N GLU A 11 -25.64 11.69 -19.11
CA GLU A 11 -25.45 12.22 -20.47
C GLU A 11 -25.17 13.73 -20.45
N LEU A 12 -26.00 14.52 -19.75
CA LEU A 12 -25.79 15.96 -19.62
C LEU A 12 -24.46 16.28 -18.92
N GLY A 13 -24.10 15.50 -17.89
CA GLY A 13 -22.81 15.61 -17.24
C GLY A 13 -21.63 15.33 -18.17
N THR A 14 -21.80 14.40 -19.11
CA THR A 14 -20.80 14.08 -20.14
C THR A 14 -20.67 15.22 -21.15
N GLU A 15 -21.77 15.78 -21.62
CA GLU A 15 -21.77 16.92 -22.55
C GLU A 15 -21.07 18.15 -21.96
N VAL A 16 -21.37 18.49 -20.70
CA VAL A 16 -20.71 19.62 -20.00
C VAL A 16 -19.21 19.39 -19.86
N ARG A 17 -18.79 18.14 -19.61
CA ARG A 17 -17.38 17.77 -19.52
C ARG A 17 -16.68 17.92 -20.87
N ASP A 18 -17.28 17.44 -21.94
CA ASP A 18 -16.75 17.58 -23.31
C ASP A 18 -16.66 19.05 -23.73
N PHE A 19 -17.69 19.85 -23.44
CA PHE A 19 -17.66 21.30 -23.67
C PHE A 19 -16.48 21.97 -22.96
N THR A 20 -16.20 21.59 -21.71
CA THR A 20 -15.08 22.14 -20.94
C THR A 20 -13.73 21.79 -21.59
N VAL A 21 -13.59 20.57 -22.12
CA VAL A 21 -12.39 20.12 -22.83
C VAL A 21 -12.23 20.86 -24.16
N GLN A 22 -13.32 21.09 -24.88
CA GLN A 22 -13.30 21.86 -26.13
C GLN A 22 -12.94 23.33 -25.90
N LEU A 23 -13.41 23.94 -24.81
CA LEU A 23 -13.01 25.30 -24.45
C LEU A 23 -11.52 25.39 -24.17
N LEU A 24 -10.97 24.42 -23.44
CA LEU A 24 -9.55 24.33 -23.15
C LEU A 24 -8.69 24.13 -24.40
N SER A 25 -9.19 23.41 -25.41
CA SER A 25 -8.46 23.19 -26.66
C SER A 25 -8.31 24.46 -27.51
N GLN A 26 -9.08 25.52 -27.21
CA GLN A 26 -8.93 26.83 -27.86
C GLN A 26 -7.77 27.67 -27.30
N CYS A 27 -7.16 27.27 -26.18
CA CYS A 27 -5.96 27.93 -25.67
C CYS A 27 -4.80 27.74 -26.67
N ARG A 28 -4.19 28.84 -27.09
CA ARG A 28 -3.14 28.84 -28.13
C ARG A 28 -1.78 28.42 -27.58
N ASP A 29 -1.50 28.84 -26.34
CA ASP A 29 -0.21 28.66 -25.69
C ASP A 29 -0.34 28.06 -24.28
N THR A 30 0.78 27.50 -23.80
CA THR A 30 0.90 26.99 -22.42
C THR A 30 0.75 28.09 -21.37
N THR A 31 1.04 29.35 -21.73
CA THR A 31 0.85 30.53 -20.88
C THR A 31 -0.62 30.84 -20.63
N GLU A 32 -1.45 30.83 -21.69
CA GLU A 32 -2.91 30.98 -21.57
C GLU A 32 -3.51 29.86 -20.71
N THR A 33 -3.05 28.64 -20.95
CA THR A 33 -3.44 27.48 -20.15
C THR A 33 -3.04 27.65 -18.68
N GLU A 34 -1.80 28.06 -18.40
CA GLU A 34 -1.32 28.30 -17.04
C GLU A 34 -2.13 29.39 -16.34
N MET A 35 -2.40 30.51 -17.00
CA MET A 35 -3.26 31.58 -16.48
C MET A 35 -4.66 31.04 -16.15
N LEU A 36 -5.26 30.25 -17.05
CA LEU A 36 -6.56 29.63 -16.82
C LEU A 36 -6.52 28.75 -15.56
N LEU A 37 -5.50 27.90 -15.39
CA LEU A 37 -5.38 26.99 -14.25
C LEU A 37 -5.14 27.68 -12.91
N GLN A 38 -4.50 28.85 -12.91
CA GLN A 38 -4.19 29.64 -11.71
C GLN A 38 -5.39 30.44 -11.17
N LEU A 39 -6.48 30.56 -11.94
CA LEU A 39 -7.65 31.32 -11.53
C LEU A 39 -8.28 30.75 -10.24
N PRO A 40 -8.55 31.59 -9.22
CA PRO A 40 -9.01 31.14 -7.90
C PRO A 40 -10.53 30.94 -7.79
N TRP A 41 -11.30 31.27 -8.84
CA TRP A 41 -12.76 31.25 -8.81
C TRP A 41 -13.33 29.87 -8.43
N GLY A 42 -14.26 29.84 -7.47
CA GLY A 42 -14.88 28.60 -7.00
C GLY A 42 -13.97 27.74 -6.11
N PHE A 43 -12.76 28.22 -5.80
CA PHE A 43 -11.82 27.55 -4.91
C PHE A 43 -11.63 28.35 -3.61
N ASN A 44 -11.95 27.69 -2.50
CA ASN A 44 -11.97 28.15 -1.11
C ASN A 44 -11.14 29.43 -0.81
N GLU A 45 -11.80 30.59 -0.70
CA GLU A 45 -11.17 31.91 -0.59
C GLU A 45 -10.36 32.14 0.71
N GLY A 46 -10.53 31.27 1.71
CA GLY A 46 -9.79 31.30 2.99
C GLY A 46 -8.72 30.21 3.15
N GLY A 47 -8.47 29.40 2.13
CA GLY A 47 -7.55 28.26 2.18
C GLY A 47 -6.07 28.61 1.95
N PRO A 48 -5.15 27.64 2.13
CA PRO A 48 -3.75 27.81 1.75
C PRO A 48 -3.65 28.14 0.25
N LYS A 49 -2.79 29.10 -0.11
CA LYS A 49 -2.55 29.46 -1.51
C LYS A 49 -1.99 28.25 -2.28
N ILE A 50 -2.81 27.73 -3.17
CA ILE A 50 -2.48 26.62 -4.07
C ILE A 50 -2.12 27.20 -5.44
N GLN A 51 -1.10 26.64 -6.06
CA GLN A 51 -0.60 27.14 -7.34
C GLN A 51 -1.56 26.91 -8.51
N PHE A 52 -2.31 25.80 -8.53
CA PHE A 52 -3.31 25.50 -9.56
C PHE A 52 -4.68 25.15 -8.96
N PRO A 53 -5.44 26.14 -8.48
CA PRO A 53 -6.74 25.93 -7.83
C PRO A 53 -7.75 25.22 -8.75
N ARG A 54 -7.78 25.55 -10.05
CA ARG A 54 -8.71 24.91 -11.00
C ARG A 54 -8.45 23.43 -11.19
N VAL A 55 -7.19 23.01 -11.19
CA VAL A 55 -6.85 21.58 -11.29
C VAL A 55 -7.39 20.84 -10.08
N GLN A 56 -7.28 21.42 -8.88
CA GLN A 56 -7.83 20.81 -7.68
C GLN A 56 -9.36 20.78 -7.68
N LEU A 57 -10.01 21.84 -8.17
CA LEU A 57 -11.46 21.86 -8.35
C LEU A 57 -11.91 20.77 -9.34
N ALA A 58 -11.23 20.66 -10.48
CA ALA A 58 -11.48 19.63 -11.49
C ALA A 58 -11.28 18.22 -10.92
N LEU A 59 -10.24 18.01 -10.10
CA LEU A 59 -10.03 16.74 -9.39
C LEU A 59 -11.15 16.45 -8.40
N GLY A 60 -11.61 17.46 -7.64
CA GLY A 60 -12.74 17.35 -6.71
C GLY A 60 -14.05 16.95 -7.40
N TYR A 61 -14.30 17.48 -8.61
CA TYR A 61 -15.43 17.09 -9.45
C TYR A 61 -15.16 15.88 -10.35
N ASN A 62 -14.04 15.17 -10.18
CA ASN A 62 -13.66 13.99 -10.97
C ASN A 62 -13.66 14.22 -12.50
N GLN A 63 -13.28 15.43 -12.94
CA GLN A 63 -13.18 15.85 -14.35
C GLN A 63 -11.92 15.31 -15.02
N ARG A 64 -11.90 14.00 -15.27
CA ARG A 64 -10.70 13.27 -15.71
C ARG A 64 -10.17 13.71 -17.08
N GLU A 65 -11.04 14.01 -18.03
CA GLU A 65 -10.64 14.40 -19.40
C GLU A 65 -10.00 15.77 -19.45
N PHE A 66 -10.54 16.73 -18.69
CA PHE A 66 -9.94 18.05 -18.54
C PHE A 66 -8.51 17.95 -17.97
N VAL A 67 -8.33 17.17 -16.90
CA VAL A 67 -7.00 16.98 -16.29
C VAL A 67 -6.07 16.21 -17.23
N ALA A 68 -6.59 15.24 -17.99
CA ALA A 68 -5.81 14.46 -18.94
C ALA A 68 -5.44 15.21 -20.24
N HIS A 69 -6.00 16.41 -20.46
CA HIS A 69 -5.73 17.21 -21.65
C HIS A 69 -4.23 17.52 -21.79
N SER A 70 -3.72 17.45 -23.03
CA SER A 70 -2.29 17.57 -23.34
C SER A 70 -1.68 18.88 -22.83
N LEU A 71 -2.36 20.01 -23.01
CA LEU A 71 -1.89 21.33 -22.53
C LEU A 71 -1.78 21.39 -21.00
N VAL A 72 -2.76 20.83 -20.28
CA VAL A 72 -2.75 20.79 -18.80
C VAL A 72 -1.63 19.89 -18.31
N GLN A 73 -1.46 18.72 -18.94
CA GLN A 73 -0.37 17.79 -18.62
C GLN A 73 1.00 18.40 -18.93
N GLN A 74 1.16 19.21 -19.97
CA GLN A 74 2.40 19.93 -20.27
C GLN A 74 2.75 20.95 -19.20
N VAL A 75 1.78 21.80 -18.78
CA VAL A 75 1.98 22.79 -17.71
C VAL A 75 2.31 22.09 -16.38
N LEU A 76 1.56 21.05 -16.02
CA LEU A 76 1.79 20.26 -14.82
C LEU A 76 3.14 19.53 -14.86
N ALA A 77 3.53 18.97 -16.00
CA ALA A 77 4.82 18.30 -16.16
C ALA A 77 6.00 19.28 -16.08
N ALA A 78 5.85 20.47 -16.67
CA ALA A 78 6.85 21.53 -16.57
C ALA A 78 7.03 21.96 -15.11
N HIS A 79 5.93 22.16 -14.38
CA HIS A 79 5.94 22.46 -12.96
C HIS A 79 6.54 21.31 -12.12
N TRP A 80 6.16 20.06 -12.40
CA TRP A 80 6.65 18.86 -11.71
C TRP A 80 8.16 18.67 -11.85
N LEU A 81 8.67 18.82 -13.07
CA LEU A 81 10.09 18.66 -13.37
C LEU A 81 10.92 19.84 -12.85
N GLY A 82 10.38 21.06 -12.85
CA GLY A 82 11.09 22.26 -12.41
C GLY A 82 12.48 22.36 -13.05
N GLU A 83 13.52 22.45 -12.20
CA GLU A 83 14.92 22.50 -12.64
C GLU A 83 15.45 21.20 -13.26
N PHE A 84 14.76 20.07 -13.07
CA PHE A 84 15.17 18.73 -13.54
C PHE A 84 14.53 18.36 -14.90
N ARG A 85 14.45 19.31 -15.83
CA ARG A 85 13.82 19.09 -17.16
C ARG A 85 14.49 18.00 -18.00
N SER A 86 15.74 17.63 -17.70
CA SER A 86 16.44 16.52 -18.35
C SER A 86 16.02 15.14 -17.83
N TRP A 87 15.35 15.04 -16.68
CA TRP A 87 15.04 13.77 -16.00
C TRP A 87 14.38 12.70 -16.88
N PRO A 88 13.35 13.01 -17.72
CA PRO A 88 12.72 11.99 -18.56
C PRO A 88 13.70 11.36 -19.56
N ARG A 89 14.64 12.16 -20.07
CA ARG A 89 15.65 11.77 -21.08
C ARG A 89 16.77 10.91 -20.52
N LEU A 90 16.91 10.81 -19.19
CA LEU A 90 17.96 10.01 -18.56
C LEU A 90 17.69 8.51 -18.76
N SER A 91 18.78 7.77 -18.95
CA SER A 91 18.75 6.31 -18.99
C SER A 91 18.28 5.74 -17.63
N LEU A 92 17.81 4.49 -17.63
CA LEU A 92 17.44 3.82 -16.40
C LEU A 92 18.64 3.73 -15.43
N ALA A 93 19.83 3.42 -15.94
CA ALA A 93 21.05 3.36 -15.13
C ALA A 93 21.39 4.70 -14.46
N SER A 94 21.29 5.81 -15.19
CA SER A 94 21.51 7.15 -14.61
C SER A 94 20.45 7.50 -13.56
N LYS A 95 19.18 7.12 -13.79
CA LYS A 95 18.10 7.28 -12.80
C LYS A 95 18.38 6.45 -11.55
N MET A 96 18.81 5.19 -11.71
CA MET A 96 19.20 4.32 -10.59
C MET A 96 20.40 4.88 -9.82
N LEU A 97 21.41 5.41 -10.51
CA LEU A 97 22.55 6.08 -9.89
C LEU A 97 22.10 7.30 -9.07
N HIS A 98 21.21 8.13 -9.62
CA HIS A 98 20.64 9.26 -8.90
C HIS A 98 19.84 8.86 -7.65
N CYS A 99 19.15 7.71 -7.68
CA CYS A 99 18.47 7.15 -6.50
C CYS A 99 19.49 6.61 -5.48
N PHE A 100 20.53 5.90 -5.94
CA PHE A 100 21.57 5.34 -5.10
C PHE A 100 22.41 6.41 -4.38
N VAL A 101 22.80 7.46 -5.08
CA VAL A 101 23.52 8.59 -4.47
C VAL A 101 22.65 9.27 -3.40
N ARG A 102 21.34 9.43 -3.66
CA ARG A 102 20.41 9.97 -2.65
C ARG A 102 20.25 9.04 -1.46
N PHE A 103 20.23 7.72 -1.67
CA PHE A 103 20.20 6.72 -0.60
C PHE A 103 21.39 6.89 0.35
N LEU A 104 22.60 7.03 -0.20
CA LEU A 104 23.81 7.23 0.60
C LEU A 104 23.84 8.60 1.30
N MET A 105 23.32 9.64 0.64
CA MET A 105 23.32 11.02 1.15
C MET A 105 22.20 11.30 2.17
N LEU A 106 21.13 10.50 2.21
CA LEU A 106 19.95 10.72 3.05
C LEU A 106 20.24 10.89 4.56
N PRO A 107 21.10 10.05 5.21
CA PRO A 107 21.43 10.24 6.62
C PRO A 107 22.21 11.53 6.88
N PHE A 108 22.98 12.01 5.91
CA PHE A 108 23.68 13.29 6.00
C PHE A 108 22.74 14.48 5.73
N LEU A 109 21.78 14.32 4.83
CA LEU A 109 20.78 15.33 4.52
C LEU A 109 19.81 15.56 5.70
N SER A 110 19.40 14.50 6.41
CA SER A 110 18.55 14.61 7.60
C SER A 110 19.27 15.35 8.74
N LEU A 111 20.54 15.06 8.97
CA LEU A 111 21.37 15.75 9.97
C LEU A 111 21.62 17.21 9.57
N ALA A 112 21.94 17.47 8.30
CA ALA A 112 22.18 18.82 7.79
C ALA A 112 20.92 19.71 7.86
N LEU A 113 19.73 19.14 7.58
CA LEU A 113 18.45 19.81 7.74
C LEU A 113 18.14 20.19 9.19
N ALA A 114 18.51 19.33 10.15
CA ALA A 114 18.32 19.59 11.58
C ALA A 114 19.24 20.71 12.11
N VAL A 115 20.47 20.79 11.60
CA VAL A 115 21.48 21.76 12.06
C VAL A 115 21.39 23.10 11.33
N MET A 116 21.10 23.11 10.02
CA MET A 116 21.07 24.34 9.21
C MET A 116 19.93 24.34 8.18
N PRO A 117 18.75 24.88 8.53
CA PRO A 117 17.62 24.98 7.61
C PRO A 117 17.79 26.04 6.49
N TRP A 118 18.86 26.86 6.52
CA TRP A 118 19.08 27.97 5.58
C TRP A 118 20.11 27.69 4.47
N PHE A 119 20.55 26.44 4.29
CA PHE A 119 21.57 26.09 3.31
C PHE A 119 21.05 26.21 1.86
N ARG A 120 21.77 26.93 0.98
CA ARG A 120 21.33 27.28 -0.39
C ARG A 120 20.89 26.11 -1.30
N PRO A 121 21.55 24.94 -1.36
CA PRO A 121 21.06 23.83 -2.18
C PRO A 121 19.75 23.25 -1.66
N LEU A 122 19.28 23.61 -0.46
CA LEU A 122 18.00 23.15 0.07
C LEU A 122 16.82 23.65 -0.76
N LYS A 123 16.93 24.85 -1.36
CA LYS A 123 15.93 25.36 -2.32
C LYS A 123 15.71 24.40 -3.50
N LYS A 124 16.75 23.69 -3.93
CA LYS A 124 16.68 22.66 -5.00
C LYS A 124 15.92 21.40 -4.58
N TYR A 125 15.84 21.12 -3.27
CA TYR A 125 15.05 20.01 -2.73
C TYR A 125 13.57 20.34 -2.56
N HIS A 126 13.17 21.61 -2.69
CA HIS A 126 11.77 21.98 -2.63
C HIS A 126 10.95 21.61 -3.88
N SER A 127 11.59 21.28 -5.00
CA SER A 127 10.92 20.80 -6.23
C SER A 127 10.14 19.50 -5.96
N PRO A 128 8.92 19.35 -6.52
CA PRO A 128 8.04 18.22 -6.21
C PRO A 128 8.64 16.86 -6.63
N LEU A 129 9.33 16.78 -7.77
CA LEU A 129 10.03 15.56 -8.18
C LEU A 129 11.09 15.13 -7.15
N ASN A 130 11.86 16.08 -6.62
CA ASN A 130 12.94 15.74 -5.69
C ASN A 130 12.37 15.32 -4.32
N ARG A 131 11.27 15.92 -3.87
CA ARG A 131 10.53 15.45 -2.67
C ARG A 131 9.99 14.05 -2.87
N PHE A 132 9.36 13.77 -4.01
CA PHE A 132 8.88 12.42 -4.35
C PHE A 132 10.02 11.39 -4.33
N LEU A 133 11.15 11.70 -4.97
CA LEU A 133 12.32 10.81 -4.99
C LEU A 133 12.91 10.61 -3.59
N LEU A 134 12.90 11.63 -2.74
CA LEU A 134 13.35 11.52 -1.36
C LEU A 134 12.42 10.59 -0.55
N HIS A 135 11.10 10.77 -0.68
CA HIS A 135 10.13 9.86 -0.06
C HIS A 135 10.29 8.42 -0.55
N LEU A 136 10.46 8.22 -1.86
CA LEU A 136 10.72 6.91 -2.45
C LEU A 136 11.98 6.26 -1.85
N VAL A 137 13.10 6.97 -1.83
CA VAL A 137 14.36 6.45 -1.29
C VAL A 137 14.25 6.17 0.21
N SER A 138 13.62 7.05 0.98
CA SER A 138 13.39 6.82 2.42
C SER A 138 12.53 5.58 2.68
N TYR A 139 11.56 5.32 1.80
CA TYR A 139 10.71 4.15 1.86
C TYR A 139 11.48 2.87 1.52
N LEU A 140 12.36 2.91 0.51
CA LEU A 140 13.24 1.79 0.16
C LEU A 140 14.23 1.47 1.28
N ILE A 141 14.77 2.49 1.99
CA ILE A 141 15.61 2.29 3.19
C ILE A 141 14.81 1.57 4.28
N PHE A 142 13.58 2.00 4.55
CA PHE A 142 12.72 1.36 5.54
C PHE A 142 12.49 -0.13 5.20
N LEU A 143 12.17 -0.45 3.94
CA LEU A 143 11.99 -1.84 3.52
C LEU A 143 13.28 -2.67 3.62
N LEU A 144 14.42 -2.08 3.26
CA LEU A 144 15.73 -2.72 3.42
C LEU A 144 16.01 -3.01 4.90
N MET A 145 15.74 -2.04 5.79
CA MET A 145 15.92 -2.19 7.23
C MET A 145 15.04 -3.33 7.78
N VAL A 146 13.78 -3.37 7.38
CA VAL A 146 12.84 -4.45 7.77
C VAL A 146 13.29 -5.80 7.24
N PHE A 147 13.76 -5.87 5.99
CA PHE A 147 14.32 -7.10 5.41
C PHE A 147 15.55 -7.59 6.16
N LEU A 148 16.48 -6.67 6.50
CA LEU A 148 17.66 -6.98 7.30
C LEU A 148 17.28 -7.43 8.72
N LEU A 149 16.32 -6.77 9.36
CA LEU A 149 15.83 -7.15 10.68
C LEU A 149 15.27 -8.57 10.68
N ASN A 150 14.45 -8.92 9.68
CA ASN A 150 13.92 -10.27 9.52
C ASN A 150 15.06 -11.29 9.32
N HIS A 151 16.05 -10.98 8.47
CA HIS A 151 17.18 -11.87 8.26
C HIS A 151 18.00 -12.11 9.54
N LEU A 152 18.22 -11.07 10.35
CA LEU A 152 18.94 -11.16 11.62
C LEU A 152 18.13 -11.91 12.71
N ASP A 153 16.81 -11.82 12.70
CA ASP A 153 15.93 -12.44 13.69
C ASP A 153 15.85 -13.97 13.57
N THR A 154 16.07 -14.50 12.37
CA THR A 154 16.09 -15.96 12.08
C THR A 154 17.04 -16.75 13.01
N GLY A 155 18.01 -16.09 13.65
CA GLY A 155 19.04 -16.73 14.47
C GLY A 155 18.75 -16.93 15.96
N LYS A 156 17.63 -16.47 16.55
CA LYS A 156 17.47 -16.45 18.03
C LYS A 156 16.05 -16.76 18.55
N PHE A 157 15.51 -17.95 18.29
CA PHE A 157 14.20 -18.36 18.87
C PHE A 157 14.33 -19.06 20.22
N HIS A 158 14.76 -18.31 21.23
CA HIS A 158 15.05 -18.85 22.55
C HIS A 158 14.42 -17.96 23.64
N LYS A 159 13.32 -18.42 24.24
CA LYS A 159 12.65 -17.69 25.33
C LYS A 159 13.24 -18.02 26.68
N VAL A 160 13.43 -16.97 27.49
CA VAL A 160 13.62 -17.08 28.93
C VAL A 160 12.23 -16.94 29.58
N PRO A 161 11.78 -17.90 30.41
CA PRO A 161 10.45 -17.86 31.01
C PRO A 161 10.30 -16.67 31.98
N PRO A 162 9.09 -16.10 32.14
CA PRO A 162 8.84 -15.02 33.09
C PRO A 162 9.13 -15.49 34.51
N GLN A 163 9.95 -14.74 35.25
CA GLN A 163 10.21 -15.00 36.67
C GLN A 163 8.96 -14.62 37.47
N THR A 164 8.00 -15.53 37.59
CA THR A 164 6.97 -15.42 38.63
C THR A 164 7.64 -15.80 39.94
N GLY A 165 7.75 -14.82 40.85
CA GLY A 165 8.59 -14.87 42.06
C GLY A 165 8.22 -15.89 43.13
N VAL A 166 7.40 -16.90 42.82
CA VAL A 166 6.99 -17.96 43.74
C VAL A 166 7.80 -19.24 43.54
N GLU A 167 8.57 -19.36 42.45
CA GLU A 167 9.38 -20.56 42.13
C GLU A 167 10.89 -20.38 42.40
N ALA A 168 11.29 -19.32 43.11
CA ALA A 168 12.69 -18.93 43.26
C ALA A 168 13.52 -19.88 44.14
N GLU A 169 12.92 -20.61 45.09
CA GLU A 169 13.69 -21.27 46.16
C GLU A 169 13.85 -22.80 46.04
N VAL A 170 13.06 -23.52 45.24
CA VAL A 170 13.00 -25.00 45.36
C VAL A 170 13.83 -25.78 44.33
N LEU A 171 14.53 -25.13 43.40
CA LEU A 171 15.26 -25.84 42.33
C LEU A 171 16.62 -25.21 42.02
N GLU A 172 17.55 -25.31 42.99
CA GLU A 172 18.98 -25.05 42.77
C GLU A 172 19.65 -26.14 41.91
N ASP A 173 19.15 -27.38 41.94
CA ASP A 173 19.81 -28.50 41.23
C ASP A 173 19.41 -28.64 39.72
N ARG A 174 18.35 -27.93 39.29
CA ARG A 174 17.94 -27.86 37.86
C ARG A 174 18.46 -26.62 37.12
N GLN A 175 19.38 -25.84 37.72
CA GLN A 175 19.84 -24.58 37.14
C GLN A 175 20.48 -24.74 35.75
N HIS A 176 21.07 -25.89 35.44
CA HIS A 176 21.67 -26.15 34.12
C HIS A 176 20.66 -26.47 33.01
N LYS A 177 19.37 -26.63 33.35
CA LYS A 177 18.27 -26.96 32.43
C LYS A 177 17.12 -25.94 32.47
N ARG A 178 17.30 -24.77 33.11
CA ARG A 178 16.57 -23.53 32.78
C ARG A 178 17.06 -22.94 31.44
N LYS A 179 17.50 -23.82 30.54
CA LYS A 179 17.93 -23.51 29.20
C LYS A 179 16.66 -23.43 28.37
N VAL A 180 16.26 -22.21 28.05
CA VAL A 180 15.75 -21.90 26.72
C VAL A 180 14.66 -22.87 26.22
N LEU A 181 13.40 -22.52 26.42
CA LEU A 181 12.30 -23.35 25.93
C LEU A 181 12.31 -23.36 24.39
N GLU A 182 12.53 -24.53 23.78
CA GLU A 182 12.48 -24.68 22.33
C GLU A 182 11.11 -24.26 21.78
N ARG A 183 11.09 -23.64 20.59
CA ARG A 183 9.89 -23.13 19.91
C ARG A 183 8.72 -24.12 19.85
N LYS A 184 9.00 -25.42 19.75
CA LYS A 184 8.01 -26.50 19.68
C LYS A 184 7.12 -26.61 20.91
N PHE A 185 7.60 -26.16 22.07
CA PHE A 185 6.88 -26.23 23.34
C PHE A 185 6.20 -24.90 23.72
N TRP A 186 6.21 -23.92 22.82
CA TRP A 186 5.53 -22.66 23.07
C TRP A 186 4.03 -22.87 23.05
N ARG A 187 3.33 -22.19 23.95
CA ARG A 187 1.87 -22.20 23.94
C ARG A 187 1.36 -21.50 22.68
N GLY A 188 0.24 -21.95 22.13
CA GLY A 188 -0.33 -21.37 20.91
C GLY A 188 -0.82 -19.91 21.08
N ASP A 189 -1.14 -19.52 22.32
CA ASP A 189 -1.61 -18.19 22.72
C ASP A 189 -0.47 -17.23 23.13
N ASP A 190 0.78 -17.61 22.91
CA ASP A 190 1.93 -16.85 23.36
C ASP A 190 2.09 -15.52 22.58
N ALA A 191 2.22 -14.42 23.32
CA ALA A 191 2.29 -13.06 22.78
C ALA A 191 3.40 -12.86 21.73
N ALA A 192 4.52 -13.59 21.83
CA ALA A 192 5.58 -13.48 20.83
C ALA A 192 5.18 -14.06 19.46
N LEU A 193 4.40 -15.16 19.43
CA LEU A 193 3.90 -15.75 18.17
C LEU A 193 2.91 -14.81 17.49
N VAL A 194 2.02 -14.20 18.28
CA VAL A 194 1.07 -13.21 17.79
C VAL A 194 1.81 -11.98 17.23
N HIS A 195 2.83 -11.49 17.94
CA HIS A 195 3.68 -10.40 17.46
C HIS A 195 4.40 -10.76 16.14
N GLU A 196 5.03 -11.93 16.03
CA GLU A 196 5.68 -12.39 14.80
C GLU A 196 4.69 -12.46 13.62
N ALA A 197 3.49 -12.99 13.86
CA ALA A 197 2.43 -13.06 12.85
C ALA A 197 1.98 -11.65 12.41
N LEU A 198 1.69 -10.76 13.35
CA LEU A 198 1.31 -9.37 13.05
C LEU A 198 2.43 -8.61 12.34
N PHE A 199 3.68 -8.83 12.72
CA PHE A 199 4.84 -8.26 12.07
C PHE A 199 4.93 -8.72 10.61
N SER A 200 4.74 -10.02 10.32
CA SER A 200 4.74 -10.54 8.96
C SER A 200 3.64 -9.92 8.08
N VAL A 201 2.42 -9.75 8.63
CA VAL A 201 1.32 -9.06 7.95
C VAL A 201 1.68 -7.60 7.67
N GLY A 202 2.27 -6.92 8.65
CA GLY A 202 2.76 -5.54 8.49
C GLY A 202 3.79 -5.39 7.38
N ILE A 203 4.72 -6.35 7.24
CA ILE A 203 5.68 -6.38 6.13
C ILE A 203 4.97 -6.49 4.79
N VAL A 204 4.02 -7.42 4.65
CA VAL A 204 3.26 -7.60 3.40
C VAL A 204 2.51 -6.32 3.01
N LEU A 205 1.86 -5.66 3.98
CA LEU A 205 1.18 -4.38 3.75
C LEU A 205 2.17 -3.26 3.37
N ALA A 206 3.35 -3.22 3.99
CA ALA A 206 4.41 -2.30 3.61
C ALA A 206 4.88 -2.55 2.16
N PHE A 207 5.04 -3.79 1.72
CA PHE A 207 5.33 -4.05 0.31
C PHE A 207 4.18 -3.63 -0.62
N GLY A 208 2.93 -3.78 -0.17
CA GLY A 208 1.75 -3.29 -0.90
C GLY A 208 1.82 -1.77 -1.19
N ASN A 209 2.35 -0.98 -0.27
CA ASN A 209 2.46 0.48 -0.44
C ASN A 209 3.46 0.91 -1.55
N LEU A 210 4.33 0.03 -2.08
CA LEU A 210 5.15 0.38 -3.26
C LEU A 210 4.28 0.67 -4.50
N ALA A 211 3.06 0.12 -4.55
CA ALA A 211 2.06 0.39 -5.58
C ALA A 211 1.86 1.89 -5.83
N TYR A 212 1.88 2.71 -4.76
CA TYR A 212 1.77 4.17 -4.84
C TYR A 212 2.86 4.79 -5.73
N PHE A 213 4.11 4.33 -5.59
CA PHE A 213 5.23 4.82 -6.39
C PHE A 213 5.20 4.27 -7.82
N TYR A 214 4.70 3.05 -8.03
CA TYR A 214 4.55 2.47 -9.36
C TYR A 214 3.51 3.21 -10.22
N GLN A 215 2.51 3.84 -9.61
CA GLN A 215 1.51 4.64 -10.33
C GLN A 215 2.13 5.79 -11.13
N GLN A 216 3.28 6.33 -10.68
CA GLN A 216 3.99 7.42 -11.37
C GLN A 216 4.73 6.95 -12.63
N SER A 217 4.92 5.64 -12.81
CA SER A 217 5.58 5.09 -13.99
C SER A 217 4.64 5.09 -15.20
N SER A 218 5.13 5.55 -16.35
CA SER A 218 4.33 5.57 -17.60
C SER A 218 3.91 4.19 -18.09
N ARG A 219 4.64 3.13 -17.72
CA ARG A 219 4.32 1.74 -18.11
C ARG A 219 3.47 1.02 -17.07
N LEU A 220 3.80 1.16 -15.79
CA LEU A 220 3.15 0.41 -14.72
C LEU A 220 1.89 1.09 -14.18
N GLY A 221 1.77 2.41 -14.33
CA GLY A 221 0.62 3.18 -13.85
C GLY A 221 -0.71 2.73 -14.48
N PRO A 222 -0.84 2.68 -15.82
CA PRO A 222 -2.07 2.23 -16.47
C PRO A 222 -2.45 0.80 -16.10
N PHE A 223 -1.46 -0.09 -15.98
CA PHE A 223 -1.66 -1.47 -15.55
C PHE A 223 -2.25 -1.53 -14.13
N LEU A 224 -1.67 -0.77 -13.19
CA LEU A 224 -2.12 -0.72 -11.79
C LEU A 224 -3.54 -0.15 -11.65
N VAL A 225 -3.86 0.90 -12.42
CA VAL A 225 -5.22 1.48 -12.46
C VAL A 225 -6.24 0.51 -13.03
N SER A 226 -5.86 -0.29 -14.03
CA SER A 226 -6.72 -1.35 -14.56
C SER A 226 -6.96 -2.43 -13.51
N MET A 227 -5.87 -2.96 -12.90
CA MET A 227 -5.97 -3.99 -11.87
C MET A 227 -6.85 -3.56 -10.69
N SER A 228 -6.71 -2.32 -10.20
CA SER A 228 -7.49 -1.85 -9.05
C SER A 228 -9.00 -1.84 -9.32
N ARG A 229 -9.43 -1.51 -10.55
CA ARG A 229 -10.84 -1.58 -10.94
C ARG A 229 -11.33 -3.02 -11.09
N MET A 230 -10.47 -3.91 -11.56
CA MET A 230 -10.81 -5.33 -11.75
C MET A 230 -10.96 -6.09 -10.43
N VAL A 231 -10.20 -5.72 -9.38
CA VAL A 231 -10.29 -6.37 -8.06
C VAL A 231 -11.70 -6.31 -7.50
N LEU A 232 -12.41 -5.19 -7.67
CA LEU A 232 -13.79 -5.06 -7.18
C LEU A 232 -14.74 -6.02 -7.90
N GLN A 233 -14.59 -6.16 -9.22
CA GLN A 233 -15.39 -7.11 -10.01
C GLN A 233 -15.10 -8.56 -9.61
N SER A 234 -13.82 -8.89 -9.40
CA SER A 234 -13.42 -10.20 -8.88
C SER A 234 -13.96 -10.46 -7.48
N ALA A 235 -14.04 -9.45 -6.60
CA ALA A 235 -14.60 -9.59 -5.26
C ALA A 235 -16.10 -9.93 -5.29
N TYR A 236 -16.89 -9.32 -6.18
CA TYR A 236 -18.30 -9.69 -6.36
C TYR A 236 -18.46 -11.14 -6.82
N PHE A 237 -17.65 -11.57 -7.80
CA PHE A 237 -17.63 -12.96 -8.25
C PHE A 237 -17.23 -13.93 -7.13
N MET A 238 -16.21 -13.58 -6.34
CA MET A 238 -15.76 -14.37 -5.20
C MET A 238 -16.85 -14.49 -4.13
N GLY A 239 -17.62 -13.42 -3.89
CA GLY A 239 -18.79 -13.46 -3.01
C GLY A 239 -19.83 -14.51 -3.45
N PHE A 240 -20.13 -14.57 -4.75
CA PHE A 240 -21.00 -15.61 -5.30
C PHE A 240 -20.40 -17.02 -5.11
N CYS A 241 -19.12 -17.20 -5.42
CA CYS A 241 -18.44 -18.49 -5.21
C CYS A 241 -18.47 -18.95 -3.74
N LEU A 242 -18.32 -18.03 -2.78
CA LEU A 242 -18.40 -18.35 -1.35
C LEU A 242 -19.80 -18.82 -0.94
N ILE A 243 -20.87 -18.26 -1.52
CA ILE A 243 -22.24 -18.75 -1.28
C ILE A 243 -22.39 -20.20 -1.77
N VAL A 244 -21.86 -20.50 -2.96
CA VAL A 244 -21.89 -21.87 -3.51
C VAL A 244 -21.07 -22.83 -2.64
N ILE A 245 -19.85 -22.44 -2.26
CA ILE A 245 -18.95 -23.26 -1.42
C ILE A 245 -19.58 -23.52 -0.05
N THR A 246 -20.16 -22.51 0.60
CA THR A 246 -20.80 -22.68 1.91
C THR A 246 -22.05 -23.55 1.83
N THR A 247 -22.87 -23.39 0.79
CA THR A 247 -24.03 -24.28 0.54
C THR A 247 -23.57 -25.73 0.37
N PHE A 248 -22.52 -25.94 -0.42
CA PHE A 248 -21.93 -27.26 -0.61
C PHE A 248 -21.16 -27.76 0.61
N ALA A 249 -20.71 -26.91 1.53
CA ALA A 249 -20.04 -27.34 2.76
C ALA A 249 -21.05 -27.82 3.81
N ILE A 250 -22.20 -27.15 3.93
CA ILE A 250 -23.24 -27.52 4.92
C ILE A 250 -23.78 -28.92 4.66
N ALA A 251 -24.08 -29.28 3.40
CA ALA A 251 -24.66 -30.57 3.04
C ALA A 251 -23.80 -31.80 3.45
N PRO A 252 -22.51 -31.91 3.10
CA PRO A 252 -21.64 -33.00 3.52
C PRO A 252 -21.36 -32.95 5.01
N THR A 253 -21.19 -31.79 5.64
CA THR A 253 -21.03 -31.74 7.11
C THR A 253 -22.22 -32.40 7.80
N ARG A 254 -23.45 -32.13 7.36
CA ARG A 254 -24.66 -32.79 7.90
C ARG A 254 -24.75 -34.28 7.55
N MET A 255 -24.34 -34.66 6.34
CA MET A 255 -24.35 -36.07 5.94
C MET A 255 -23.33 -36.90 6.72
N TYR A 256 -22.13 -36.36 6.95
CA TYR A 256 -21.04 -37.04 7.65
C TYR A 256 -21.14 -36.95 9.18
N GLU A 257 -21.97 -36.06 9.72
CA GLU A 257 -22.26 -35.95 11.16
C GLU A 257 -22.68 -37.30 11.78
N PHE A 258 -23.45 -38.12 11.05
CA PHE A 258 -23.89 -39.45 11.50
C PHE A 258 -22.76 -40.47 11.65
N TYR A 259 -21.64 -40.28 10.95
CA TYR A 259 -20.51 -41.20 10.97
C TYR A 259 -19.49 -40.85 12.06
N ASP A 260 -19.70 -39.76 12.77
CA ASP A 260 -18.81 -39.34 13.85
C ASP A 260 -18.89 -40.32 15.03
N GLY A 261 -17.74 -40.85 15.45
CA GLY A 261 -17.65 -41.82 16.55
C GLY A 261 -18.22 -43.22 16.28
N MET A 262 -18.65 -43.54 15.04
CA MET A 262 -19.13 -44.89 14.72
C MET A 262 -18.01 -45.93 14.89
N LYS A 263 -18.32 -47.03 15.59
CA LYS A 263 -17.39 -48.14 15.84
C LYS A 263 -17.77 -49.35 14.99
N ARG A 264 -16.84 -49.83 14.18
CA ARG A 264 -16.99 -51.10 13.46
C ARG A 264 -16.20 -52.18 14.19
N ASN A 265 -16.90 -53.21 14.64
CA ASN A 265 -16.29 -54.40 15.24
C ASN A 265 -16.00 -55.40 14.12
N ASP A 266 -14.74 -55.82 14.01
CA ASP A 266 -14.32 -56.84 13.06
C ASP A 266 -14.64 -58.25 13.60
N LYS A 267 -14.72 -59.23 12.70
CA LYS A 267 -14.96 -60.65 13.08
C LYS A 267 -13.84 -61.21 13.97
N ASP A 268 -12.66 -60.60 13.93
CA ASP A 268 -11.49 -60.93 14.75
C ASP A 268 -11.50 -60.28 16.15
N GLY A 269 -12.60 -59.61 16.54
CA GLY A 269 -12.78 -59.00 17.86
C GLY A 269 -12.15 -57.60 18.03
N ASN A 270 -11.52 -57.06 16.97
CA ASN A 270 -10.89 -55.76 16.99
C ASN A 270 -11.91 -54.64 16.67
N SER A 271 -11.97 -53.57 17.47
CA SER A 271 -12.92 -52.46 17.29
C SER A 271 -12.22 -51.24 16.69
N ARG A 272 -12.65 -50.78 15.51
CA ARG A 272 -12.14 -49.56 14.88
C ARG A 272 -13.17 -48.43 15.00
N THR A 273 -12.78 -47.36 15.68
CA THR A 273 -13.55 -46.11 15.79
C THR A 273 -13.22 -45.19 14.62
N GLN A 274 -14.24 -44.67 13.94
CA GLN A 274 -14.07 -43.57 13.01
C GLN A 274 -13.69 -42.31 13.81
N LEU A 275 -12.51 -41.72 13.52
CA LEU A 275 -12.06 -40.47 14.15
C LEU A 275 -12.99 -39.32 13.70
N SER A 276 -13.22 -38.36 14.59
CA SER A 276 -13.96 -37.15 14.23
C SER A 276 -13.26 -36.46 13.07
N THR A 277 -14.03 -36.11 12.03
CA THR A 277 -13.46 -35.55 10.79
C THR A 277 -13.32 -34.02 10.88
N PHE A 278 -13.46 -33.46 12.09
CA PHE A 278 -13.33 -32.05 12.39
C PHE A 278 -12.55 -31.86 13.70
#